data_AF-A0A9P9RXA9-F1
#
_entry.id   AF-A0A9P9RXA9-F1
#
_cell.length_a   1.000
_cell.length_b   1.000
_cell.length_c   1.000
_cell.angle_alpha   90.00
_cell.angle_beta   90.00
_cell.angle_gamma   90.00
#
_symmetry.space_group_name_H-M   'P 1'
#
loop_
_entity.id
_entity.type
_entity.pdbx_description
1 polymer ?
#
loop_
_entity_poly.entity_id
_entity_poly.type
_entity_poly.pdbx_seq_one_letter_code
_entity_poly.pdbx_strand_id
1 'polypeptide(L)'
;MQPQQHFLRPLCRSFASQAAKKRPTRLESTISLDHFLQRSKAISLWRDIVRGSKKISDPSTKAETLRFAREEFVRNKDVKDITQIRYLISTGKTQWEGMERYIDGL
;
A
#
# COMPACT_ATOMS: atom_id res chain seq x y z
N MET A 1 -1.88 -62.81 46.01
CA MET A 1 -2.61 -61.74 45.32
C MET A 1 -1.68 -60.55 45.16
N GLN A 2 -1.33 -60.17 43.93
CA GLN A 2 -0.39 -59.07 43.64
C GLN A 2 -1.17 -57.78 43.37
N PRO A 3 -0.71 -56.60 43.83
CA PRO A 3 -1.38 -55.35 43.49
C PRO A 3 -0.90 -54.87 42.12
N GLN A 4 -1.86 -54.60 41.23
CA GLN A 4 -1.62 -54.00 39.91
C GLN A 4 -1.24 -52.52 40.11
N GLN A 5 -0.01 -52.14 39.75
CA GLN A 5 0.40 -50.74 39.72
C GLN A 5 -0.03 -50.11 38.40
N HIS A 6 -1.01 -49.21 38.46
CA HIS A 6 -1.42 -48.39 37.32
C HIS A 6 -0.40 -47.27 37.09
N PHE A 7 0.42 -47.43 36.05
CA PHE A 7 1.28 -46.35 35.54
C PHE A 7 0.41 -45.27 34.89
N LEU A 8 0.19 -44.16 35.60
CA LEU A 8 -0.37 -42.94 35.01
C LEU A 8 0.68 -42.31 34.08
N ARG A 9 0.48 -42.44 32.77
CA ARG A 9 1.26 -41.69 31.77
C ARG A 9 0.97 -40.20 31.95
N PRO A 10 1.97 -39.34 32.16
CA PRO A 10 1.74 -37.90 32.10
C PRO A 10 1.42 -37.53 30.65
N LEU A 11 0.20 -37.05 30.41
CA LEU A 11 -0.12 -36.25 29.24
C LEU A 11 0.64 -34.93 29.38
N CYS A 12 1.90 -34.90 28.94
CA CYS A 12 2.62 -33.66 28.78
C CYS A 12 1.83 -32.78 27.80
N ARG A 13 1.16 -31.75 28.32
CA ARG A 13 0.66 -30.64 27.51
C ARG A 13 1.87 -30.00 26.85
N SER A 14 2.12 -30.30 25.57
CA SER A 14 3.07 -29.54 24.79
C SER A 14 2.49 -28.15 24.59
N PHE A 15 3.07 -27.15 25.25
CA PHE A 15 2.75 -25.76 24.95
C PHE A 15 3.09 -25.47 23.49
N ALA A 16 2.19 -24.78 22.80
CA ALA A 16 2.29 -24.42 21.37
C ALA A 16 3.35 -23.34 21.09
N SER A 17 4.50 -23.41 21.74
CA SER A 17 5.63 -22.48 21.59
C SER A 17 6.80 -23.06 20.82
N GLN A 18 6.74 -24.34 20.40
CA GLN A 18 7.69 -24.82 19.40
C GLN A 18 7.33 -24.19 18.06
N ALA A 19 8.10 -23.17 17.66
CA ALA A 19 8.02 -22.53 16.35
C ALA A 19 8.18 -23.62 15.27
N ALA A 20 7.05 -24.17 14.82
CA ALA A 20 7.01 -25.16 13.76
C ALA A 20 7.71 -24.56 12.53
N LYS A 21 8.64 -25.32 11.94
CA LYS A 21 9.31 -24.93 10.69
C LYS A 21 8.23 -24.48 9.69
N LYS A 22 8.24 -23.20 9.31
CA LYS A 22 7.22 -22.63 8.41
C LYS A 22 7.20 -23.45 7.12
N ARG A 23 6.09 -24.15 6.86
CA ARG A 23 5.87 -24.81 5.57
C ARG A 23 5.94 -23.74 4.47
N PRO A 24 6.57 -24.02 3.31
CA PRO A 24 6.59 -23.08 2.21
C PRO A 24 5.14 -22.78 1.81
N THR A 25 4.75 -21.52 1.95
CA THR A 25 3.41 -21.07 1.58
C THR A 25 3.36 -20.87 0.07
N ARG A 26 2.30 -21.34 -0.58
CA ARG A 26 2.03 -21.05 -2.00
C ARG A 26 1.63 -19.57 -2.23
N LEU A 27 1.37 -18.84 -1.14
CA LEU A 27 1.03 -17.43 -1.18
C LEU A 27 2.32 -16.61 -1.37
N GLU A 28 2.26 -15.69 -2.33
CA GLU A 28 3.29 -14.69 -2.55
C GLU A 28 3.47 -13.83 -1.29
N SER A 29 4.66 -13.23 -1.11
CA SER A 29 4.91 -12.42 0.07
C SER A 29 3.90 -11.28 0.16
N THR A 30 3.15 -11.23 1.26
CA THR A 30 2.22 -10.13 1.51
C THR A 30 3.01 -8.82 1.58
N ILE A 31 2.53 -7.78 0.90
CA ILE A 31 3.16 -6.46 0.93
C ILE A 31 3.35 -5.97 2.37
N SER A 32 4.41 -5.23 2.65
CA SER A 32 4.59 -4.66 3.99
C SER A 32 3.47 -3.66 4.29
N LEU A 33 3.16 -3.49 5.58
CA LEU A 33 2.17 -2.51 6.04
C LEU A 33 2.46 -1.10 5.49
N ASP A 34 3.73 -0.71 5.49
CA ASP A 34 4.17 0.57 4.94
C ASP A 34 3.81 0.70 3.46
N HIS A 35 4.07 -0.32 2.64
CA HIS A 35 3.71 -0.30 1.22
C HIS A 35 2.20 -0.23 1.02
N PHE A 36 1.42 -0.94 1.85
CA PHE A 36 -0.04 -0.89 1.81
C PHE A 36 -0.57 0.54 2.10
N LEU A 37 -0.02 1.19 3.13
CA LEU A 37 -0.39 2.56 3.48
C LEU A 37 0.00 3.55 2.38
N GLN A 38 1.19 3.42 1.79
CA GLN A 38 1.59 4.30 0.69
C GLN A 38 0.77 4.07 -0.58
N ARG A 39 0.42 2.82 -0.90
CA ARG A 39 -0.48 2.51 -2.03
C ARG A 39 -1.82 3.23 -1.85
N SER A 40 -2.36 3.23 -0.64
CA SER A 40 -3.61 3.91 -0.32
C SER A 40 -3.50 5.43 -0.55
N LYS A 41 -2.39 6.04 -0.11
CA LYS A 41 -2.10 7.47 -0.35
C LYS A 41 -1.94 7.81 -1.83
N ALA A 42 -1.24 6.99 -2.60
CA ALA A 42 -1.08 7.18 -4.04
C ALA A 42 -2.44 7.12 -4.77
N ILE A 43 -3.31 6.18 -4.39
CA ILE A 43 -4.67 6.07 -4.95
C ILE A 43 -5.50 7.31 -4.60
N SER A 44 -5.43 7.80 -3.35
CA SER A 44 -6.12 9.03 -2.95
C SER A 44 -5.65 10.21 -3.78
N LEU A 45 -4.34 10.42 -3.92
CA LEU A 45 -3.76 11.49 -4.73
C LEU A 45 -4.25 11.42 -6.19
N TRP A 46 -4.23 10.24 -6.81
CA TRP A 46 -4.74 10.06 -8.17
C TRP A 46 -6.21 10.47 -8.29
N ARG A 47 -7.05 10.07 -7.33
CA ARG A 47 -8.48 10.41 -7.34
C ARG A 47 -8.70 11.90 -7.13
N ASP A 48 -7.86 12.56 -6.33
CA ASP A 48 -7.97 13.99 -6.07
C ASP A 48 -7.62 14.80 -7.32
N ILE A 49 -6.51 14.44 -8.00
CA ILE A 49 -6.15 14.98 -9.32
C ILE A 49 -7.31 14.82 -10.31
N VAL A 50 -7.82 13.59 -10.49
CA VAL A 50 -8.90 13.32 -11.47
C VAL A 50 -10.16 14.13 -11.16
N ARG A 51 -10.50 14.33 -9.88
CA ARG A 51 -11.68 15.11 -9.50
C ARG A 51 -11.45 16.60 -9.71
N GLY A 52 -10.33 17.15 -9.27
CA GLY A 52 -10.08 18.57 -9.43
C GLY A 52 -9.83 18.97 -10.88
N SER A 53 -9.26 18.08 -11.72
CA SER A 53 -9.19 18.32 -13.17
C SER A 53 -10.56 18.48 -13.83
N LYS A 54 -11.67 18.05 -13.20
CA LYS A 54 -13.02 18.32 -13.73
C LYS A 54 -13.43 19.79 -13.63
N LYS A 55 -12.79 20.57 -12.74
CA LYS A 55 -13.03 22.00 -12.58
C LYS A 55 -12.39 22.83 -13.71
N ILE A 56 -11.43 22.25 -14.44
CA ILE A 56 -10.75 22.93 -15.55
C ILE A 56 -11.73 23.09 -16.72
N SER A 57 -12.03 24.34 -17.08
CA SER A 57 -12.97 24.69 -18.16
C SER A 57 -12.41 24.40 -19.55
N ASP A 58 -11.13 24.70 -19.80
CA ASP A 58 -10.50 24.44 -21.10
C ASP A 58 -10.27 22.93 -21.31
N PRO A 59 -10.91 22.31 -22.33
CA PRO A 59 -10.77 20.87 -22.59
C PRO A 59 -9.34 20.44 -22.92
N SER A 60 -8.57 21.30 -23.58
CA SER A 60 -7.17 20.99 -23.96
C SER A 60 -6.29 20.90 -22.73
N THR A 61 -6.32 21.94 -21.88
CA THR A 61 -5.59 21.99 -20.60
C THR A 61 -5.99 20.86 -19.68
N LYS A 62 -7.28 20.53 -19.59
CA LYS A 62 -7.77 19.39 -18.82
C LYS A 62 -7.19 18.07 -19.31
N ALA A 63 -7.20 17.83 -20.62
CA ALA A 63 -6.66 16.62 -21.22
C ALA A 63 -5.14 16.51 -20.99
N GLU A 64 -4.42 17.61 -21.16
CA GLU A 64 -2.99 17.71 -20.89
C GLU A 64 -2.66 17.39 -19.43
N THR A 65 -3.39 17.99 -18.49
CA THR A 65 -3.23 17.77 -17.04
C THR A 65 -3.40 16.31 -16.67
N LEU A 66 -4.46 15.67 -17.17
CA LEU A 66 -4.74 14.26 -16.91
C LEU A 66 -3.70 13.35 -17.56
N ARG A 67 -3.23 13.68 -18.76
CA ARG A 67 -2.18 12.93 -19.45
C ARG A 67 -0.87 13.00 -18.69
N PHE A 68 -0.43 14.20 -18.32
CA PHE A 68 0.77 14.41 -17.51
C PHE A 68 0.71 13.61 -16.19
N ALA A 69 -0.38 13.76 -15.44
CA ALA A 69 -0.55 13.01 -14.19
C ALA A 69 -0.49 11.49 -14.43
N ARG A 70 -1.18 10.98 -15.45
CA ARG A 70 -1.16 9.55 -15.78
C ARG A 70 0.24 9.07 -16.11
N GLU A 71 0.99 9.81 -16.93
CA GLU A 71 2.35 9.48 -17.31
C GLU A 71 3.27 9.39 -16.09
N GLU A 72 3.15 10.32 -15.13
CA GLU A 72 3.95 10.29 -13.90
C GLU A 72 3.66 9.06 -13.02
N PHE A 73 2.39 8.68 -12.88
CA PHE A 73 2.03 7.45 -12.16
C PHE A 73 2.52 6.19 -12.89
N VAL A 74 2.45 6.16 -14.23
CA VAL A 74 2.93 5.02 -15.03
C VAL A 74 4.46 4.91 -14.98
N ARG A 75 5.18 6.04 -15.09
CA ARG A 75 6.65 6.12 -15.03
C ARG A 75 7.19 5.51 -13.73
N ASN A 76 6.47 5.70 -12.63
CA ASN A 76 6.92 5.29 -11.29
C ASN A 76 6.24 4.02 -10.75
N LYS A 77 5.41 3.31 -11.54
CA LYS A 77 4.60 2.18 -11.06
C LYS A 77 5.42 1.02 -10.46
N ASP A 78 6.67 0.87 -10.91
CA ASP A 78 7.55 -0.24 -10.55
C ASP A 78 8.50 0.09 -9.39
N VAL A 79 8.46 1.32 -8.86
CA VAL A 79 9.26 1.72 -7.70
C VAL A 79 8.88 0.89 -6.48
N LYS A 80 9.89 0.28 -5.83
CA LYS A 80 9.72 -0.54 -4.62
C LYS A 80 10.37 0.08 -3.37
N ASP A 81 11.22 1.10 -3.53
CA ASP A 81 11.81 1.76 -2.37
C ASP A 81 10.78 2.63 -1.65
N ILE A 82 10.57 2.38 -0.36
CA ILE A 82 9.53 3.05 0.43
C ILE A 82 9.81 4.54 0.61
N THR A 83 11.08 4.93 0.68
CA THR A 83 11.49 6.34 0.83
C THR A 83 11.21 7.10 -0.45
N GLN A 84 11.56 6.52 -1.60
CA GLN A 84 11.25 7.07 -2.92
C GLN A 84 9.74 7.18 -3.14
N ILE A 85 8.95 6.16 -2.76
CA ILE A 85 7.48 6.23 -2.85
C ILE A 85 6.94 7.41 -2.02
N ARG A 86 7.40 7.59 -0.78
CA ARG A 86 7.00 8.70 0.09
C ARG A 86 7.37 10.06 -0.52
N TYR A 87 8.57 10.15 -1.09
CA TYR A 87 9.03 11.34 -1.78
C TYR A 87 8.15 11.66 -2.99
N LEU A 88 7.91 10.69 -3.87
CA LEU A 88 7.07 10.87 -5.07
C LEU A 88 5.64 11.31 -4.72
N ILE A 89 5.03 10.70 -3.70
CA ILE A 89 3.70 11.11 -3.22
C ILE A 89 3.72 12.55 -2.70
N SER A 90 4.74 12.92 -1.92
CA SER A 90 4.87 14.28 -1.37
C SER A 90 5.05 15.30 -2.49
N THR A 91 5.95 15.03 -3.44
CA THR A 91 6.20 15.89 -4.60
C THR A 91 4.95 16.05 -5.46
N GLY A 92 4.26 14.95 -5.79
CA GLY A 92 3.02 14.99 -6.56
C GLY A 92 1.90 15.76 -5.85
N LYS A 93 1.79 15.63 -4.52
CA LYS A 93 0.84 16.40 -3.73
C LYS A 93 1.14 17.90 -3.79
N THR A 94 2.40 18.30 -3.60
CA THR A 94 2.82 19.71 -3.68
C THR A 94 2.56 20.30 -5.07
N GLN A 95 2.90 19.56 -6.13
CA GLN A 95 2.63 19.97 -7.52
C GLN A 95 1.13 20.16 -7.75
N TRP A 96 0.31 19.21 -7.30
CA TRP A 96 -1.13 19.28 -7.43
C TRP A 96 -1.73 20.44 -6.64
N GLU A 97 -1.33 20.66 -5.39
CA GLU A 97 -1.81 21.78 -4.58
C GLU A 97 -1.48 23.14 -5.21
N GLY A 98 -0.31 23.28 -5.83
CA GLY A 98 0.04 24.47 -6.61
C GLY A 98 -0.88 24.68 -7.81
N MET A 99 -1.18 23.61 -8.54
CA MET A 99 -2.06 23.64 -9.69
C MET A 99 -3.53 23.90 -9.30
N GLU A 100 -4.01 23.28 -8.23
CA GLU A 100 -5.38 23.45 -7.75
C GLU A 100 -5.66 24.90 -7.33
N ARG A 101 -4.69 25.57 -6.68
CA ARG A 101 -4.81 27.00 -6.36
C ARG A 101 -4.93 27.89 -7.60
N TYR A 102 -4.27 27.52 -8.70
CA TYR A 102 -4.40 28.22 -9.96
C TYR A 102 -5.77 27.97 -10.60
N ILE A 103 -6.28 26.74 -10.51
CA ILE A 103 -7.61 26.37 -11.04
C ILE A 103 -8.74 27.02 -10.24
N ASP A 104 -8.66 27.01 -8.91
CA ASP A 104 -9.69 27.59 -8.03
C ASP A 104 -9.63 29.14 -7.98
N GLY A 105 -8.49 29.74 -8.36
CA GLY A 105 -8.31 31.19 -8.48
C GLY A 105 -8.64 31.76 -9.86
N LEU A 106 -9.00 30.91 -10.84
CA LEU A 106 -9.53 31.26 -12.17
C LEU A 106 -11.06 31.28 -12.15
#